data_AF-A0A1F1I9Y0-F1
#
_entry.id   AF-A0A1F1I9Y0-F1
#
_cell.length_a   1.000
_cell.length_b   1.000
_cell.length_c   1.000
_cell.angle_alpha   90.00
_cell.angle_beta   90.00
_cell.angle_gamma   90.00
#
_symmetry.space_group_name_H-M   'P 1'
#
loop_
_entity.id
_entity.type
_entity.pdbx_description
1 polymer ?
#
loop_
_entity_poly.entity_id
_entity_poly.type
_entity_poly.pdbx_seq_one_letter_code
_entity_poly.pdbx_strand_id
1 'polypeptide(L)' 'MATREGYTYSTLVICALNTPVTLTDSQHTELESPTCEGGFASPGDGSRVTYRATTPNGAPVCLVVFETPAEGAPEA' A
#
# COMPACT_ATOMS: atom_id res chain seq x y z
N MET A 1 6.13 -8.65 1.55
CA MET A 1 5.47 -9.98 1.36
C MET A 1 5.80 -10.47 -0.05
N ALA A 2 5.75 -11.77 -0.33
CA ALA A 2 5.73 -12.22 -1.73
C ALA A 2 4.33 -11.97 -2.29
N THR A 3 4.22 -11.41 -3.49
CA THR A 3 2.93 -11.19 -4.16
C THR A 3 2.57 -12.40 -5.03
N ARG A 4 1.32 -12.51 -5.46
CA ARG A 4 0.85 -13.55 -6.39
C ARG A 4 0.57 -12.95 -7.76
N GLU A 5 0.99 -13.62 -8.83
CA GLU A 5 0.57 -13.28 -10.20
C GLU A 5 -0.95 -13.30 -10.35
N GLY A 6 -1.51 -12.34 -11.10
CA GLY A 6 -2.96 -12.09 -11.17
C GLY A 6 -3.54 -11.40 -9.92
N TYR A 7 -2.67 -11.09 -8.95
CA TYR A 7 -2.80 -10.26 -7.77
C TYR A 7 -3.03 -8.76 -8.03
N THR A 8 -3.90 -8.06 -7.31
CA THR A 8 -3.70 -6.63 -7.02
C THR A 8 -3.58 -6.44 -5.52
N TYR A 9 -2.52 -5.77 -5.06
CA TYR A 9 -2.25 -5.52 -3.65
C TYR A 9 -2.52 -4.05 -3.35
N SER A 10 -3.61 -3.79 -2.65
CA SER A 10 -4.02 -2.44 -2.26
C SER A 10 -3.61 -2.17 -0.83
N THR A 11 -3.08 -0.98 -0.60
CA THR A 11 -2.71 -0.52 0.74
C THR A 11 -3.73 0.48 1.27
N LEU A 12 -4.05 0.39 2.56
CA LEU A 12 -4.74 1.44 3.30
C LEU A 12 -3.83 1.89 4.44
N VAL A 13 -3.63 3.21 4.53
CA VAL A 13 -2.90 3.82 5.63
C VAL A 13 -3.90 4.28 6.70
N ILE A 14 -3.63 3.97 7.96
CA ILE A 14 -4.42 4.40 9.11
C ILE A 14 -3.49 5.10 10.10
N CYS A 15 -3.74 6.37 10.37
CA CYS A 15 -3.03 7.12 11.40
C CYS A 15 -3.90 8.28 11.95
N ALA A 16 -3.35 9.09 12.86
CA ALA A 16 -4.10 10.17 13.48
C ALA A 16 -4.53 11.22 12.44
N LEU A 17 -5.73 11.79 12.61
CA LEU A 17 -6.27 12.83 11.73
C LEU A 17 -5.27 13.97 11.52
N ASN A 18 -5.17 14.46 10.28
CA ASN A 18 -4.24 15.51 9.86
C ASN A 18 -2.75 15.18 10.07
N THR A 19 -2.40 13.90 10.15
CA THR A 19 -0.99 13.48 10.14
C THR A 19 -0.55 13.26 8.69
N PRO A 20 0.38 14.07 8.17
CA PRO A 20 0.92 13.84 6.84
C PRO A 20 1.68 12.52 6.81
N VAL A 21 1.46 11.73 5.76
CA VAL A 21 2.11 10.44 5.56
C VAL A 21 2.62 10.32 4.14
N THR A 22 3.84 9.81 4.02
CA THR A 22 4.41 9.38 2.73
C THR A 22 4.38 7.86 2.70
N LEU A 23 3.74 7.31 1.67
CA LEU A 23 3.69 5.88 1.40
C LEU A 23 4.58 5.56 0.20
N THR A 24 5.50 4.62 0.36
CA THR A 24 6.41 4.18 -0.70
C THR A 24 6.39 2.66 -0.82
N ASP A 25 6.41 2.12 -2.03
CA ASP A 25 6.64 0.69 -2.26
C ASP A 25 8.07 0.40 -2.73
N SER A 26 8.44 -0.88 -2.75
CA SER A 26 9.74 -1.34 -3.26
C SER A 26 9.90 -1.22 -4.77
N GLN A 27 8.85 -0.83 -5.49
CA GLN A 27 8.87 -0.53 -6.92
C GLN A 27 9.07 0.97 -7.19
N HIS A 28 9.35 1.76 -6.15
CA HIS A 28 9.57 3.21 -6.19
C HIS A 28 8.31 4.03 -6.54
N THR A 29 7.12 3.47 -6.34
CA THR A 29 5.88 4.25 -6.34
C THR A 29 5.76 4.98 -5.01
N GLU A 30 5.54 6.30 -5.08
CA GLU A 30 5.36 7.15 -3.90
C GLU A 30 4.01 7.87 -3.95
N LEU A 31 3.36 7.94 -2.80
CA LEU A 31 2.13 8.69 -2.58
C LEU A 31 2.26 9.52 -1.31
N GLU A 32 2.15 10.83 -1.45
CA GLU A 32 2.02 11.75 -0.32
C GLU A 32 0.53 11.96 -0.01
N SER A 33 0.11 11.66 1.22
CA SER A 33 -1.25 11.91 1.70
C SER A 33 -1.22 12.87 2.91
N PRO A 34 -1.80 14.07 2.80
CA PRO A 34 -1.82 15.04 3.89
C PRO A 34 -2.84 14.70 5.00
N THR A 35 -3.83 13.86 4.69
CA THR A 35 -4.94 13.53 5.61
C THR A 35 -4.82 12.15 6.23
N CYS A 36 -3.78 11.39 5.89
CA CYS A 36 -3.64 9.98 6.24
C CYS A 36 -4.75 9.08 5.69
N GLU A 37 -5.46 9.56 4.66
CA GLU A 37 -6.40 8.78 3.88
C GLU A 37 -5.76 8.63 2.51
N GLY A 38 -5.14 7.48 2.28
CA GLY A 38 -4.34 7.27 1.07
C GLY A 38 -3.88 5.84 0.94
N GLY A 39 -3.70 5.44 -0.31
CA GLY A 39 -3.30 4.11 -0.68
C GLY A 39 -3.07 4.05 -2.18
N PHE A 40 -2.22 3.12 -2.61
CA PHE A 40 -2.15 2.74 -4.01
C PHE A 40 -2.17 1.22 -4.13
N ALA A 41 -2.39 0.78 -5.36
CA ALA A 41 -2.40 -0.61 -5.73
C ALA A 41 -1.10 -0.94 -6.46
N SER A 42 -0.41 -2.01 -6.04
CA SER A 42 0.70 -2.58 -6.80
C SER A 42 0.24 -3.89 -7.44
N PRO A 43 0.59 -4.15 -8.71
CA PRO A 43 0.32 -5.43 -9.34
C PRO A 43 1.09 -6.54 -8.61
N GLY A 44 0.45 -7.69 -8.43
CA GLY A 44 1.14 -8.89 -8.00
C GLY A 44 1.78 -9.54 -9.22
N ASP A 45 3.11 -9.50 -9.29
CA ASP A 45 3.91 -10.12 -10.36
C ASP A 45 4.75 -11.32 -9.86
N GLY A 46 4.49 -11.80 -8.63
CA GLY A 46 5.29 -12.84 -7.99
C GLY A 46 6.51 -12.31 -7.23
N SER A 47 6.91 -11.05 -7.49
CA SER A 47 8.01 -10.40 -6.78
C SER A 47 7.65 -10.04 -5.34
N ARG A 48 8.69 -9.82 -4.52
CA ARG A 48 8.50 -9.28 -3.17
C ARG A 48 8.18 -7.80 -3.26
N VAL A 49 6.99 -7.42 -2.84
CA VAL A 49 6.64 -6.02 -2.59
C VAL A 49 6.80 -5.69 -1.11
N THR A 50 7.38 -4.54 -0.82
CA THR A 50 7.49 -3.99 0.54
C THR A 50 6.88 -2.60 0.55
N TYR A 51 5.98 -2.35 1.49
CA TYR A 51 5.36 -1.04 1.69
C TYR A 51 5.96 -0.39 2.93
N ARG A 52 6.22 0.91 2.83
CA ARG A 52 6.72 1.73 3.94
C ARG A 52 5.87 2.99 4.03
N ALA A 53 5.34 3.26 5.21
CA ALA A 53 4.72 4.52 5.55
C ALA A 53 5.62 5.28 6.52
N THR A 54 5.84 6.57 6.27
CA THR A 54 6.61 7.45 7.13
C THR A 54 5.83 8.71 7.42
N THR A 55 5.85 9.13 8.69
CA THR A 55 5.32 10.41 9.16
C THR A 55 6.49 11.31 9.54
N PRO A 56 6.43 12.62 9.26
CA PRO A 56 7.55 13.53 9.54
C PRO A 56 7.80 13.73 11.04
N ASN A 57 6.77 13.53 11.86
CA ASN A 57 6.84 13.63 13.33
C ASN A 57 7.09 12.28 14.02
N GLY A 58 7.26 11.18 13.26
CA GLY A 58 7.41 9.84 13.82
C GLY A 58 6.15 9.31 14.52
N ALA A 59 4.98 9.91 14.26
CA ALA A 59 3.71 9.41 14.74
C ALA A 59 3.46 7.96 14.25
N PRO A 60 2.82 7.12 15.08
CA PRO A 60 2.53 5.73 14.71
C PRO A 60 1.59 5.68 13.50
N VAL A 61 1.87 4.73 12.61
CA VAL A 61 1.05 4.44 11.42
C VAL A 61 0.77 2.95 11.40
N CYS A 62 -0.47 2.60 11.07
CA CYS A 62 -0.84 1.25 10.72
C CYS A 62 -0.99 1.15 9.19
N LEU A 63 -0.36 0.12 8.63
CA LEU A 63 -0.46 -0.25 7.22
C LEU A 63 -1.31 -1.50 7.12
N VAL A 64 -2.43 -1.40 6.41
CA VAL A 64 -3.25 -2.54 6.05
C VAL A 64 -3.01 -2.84 4.59
N VAL A 65 -2.62 -4.07 4.26
CA VAL A 65 -2.49 -4.52 2.88
C VAL A 65 -3.46 -5.65 2.65
N PHE A 66 -4.24 -5.54 1.59
CA PHE A 66 -5.17 -6.57 1.18
C PHE A 66 -4.93 -6.93 -0.28
N GLU A 67 -5.05 -8.21 -0.57
CA GLU A 67 -4.95 -8.73 -1.92
C GLU A 67 -6.34 -8.97 -2.49
N THR A 68 -6.55 -8.56 -3.73
CA THR A 68 -7.74 -8.87 -4.51
C THR A 68 -7.32 -9.46 -5.85
N PRO A 69 -8.09 -10.38 -6.44
CA PRO A 69 -7.86 -10.78 -7.82
C PRO A 69 -7.86 -9.53 -8.71
N ALA A 70 -6.94 -9.43 -9.66
CA ALA A 70 -6.94 -8.35 -10.65
C ALA A 70 -8.26 -8.38 -11.42
N GLU A 71 -8.78 -7.21 -11.81
CA GLU A 71 -10.05 -7.11 -12.53
C GLU A 71 -10.00 -7.99 -13.81
N GLY A 72 -10.90 -8.97 -13.89
CA GLY A 72 -10.95 -9.95 -14.99
C GLY A 72 -10.17 -11.26 -14.74
N ALA A 73 -9.55 -11.45 -13.57
CA ALA A 73 -9.02 -12.75 -13.18
C ALA A 73 -10.19 -13.73 -12.93
N PRO A 74 -10.15 -14.96 -13.48
CA PRO A 74 -11.17 -15.96 -13.16
C PRO A 74 -11.16 -16.22 -11.65
N GLU A 75 -12.36 -16.22 -11.03
CA GLU A 75 -12.51 -16.72 -9.66
C GLU A 75 -11.97 -18.16 -9.64
N ALA A 76 -11.00 -18.40 -8.75
CA ALA A 76 -10.31 -19.67 -8.62
C ALA A 76 -11.17 -20.73 -7.90
#